data_AF-A0A832R9H0-F1
#
_entry.id   AF-A0A832R9H0-F1
#
_cell.length_a   1.000
_cell.length_b   1.000
_cell.length_c   1.000
_cell.angle_alpha   90.00
_cell.angle_beta   90.00
_cell.angle_gamma   90.00
#
_symmetry.space_group_name_H-M   'P 1'
#
loop_
_entity.id
_entity.type
_entity.pdbx_description
1 polymer ?
#
loop_
_entity_poly.entity_id
_entity_poly.type
_entity_poly.pdbx_seq_one_letter_code
_entity_poly.pdbx_strand_id
1 'polypeptide(L)' 'MKNTASPPPGNSRAPVRRALLSVSDKSGIETLARGLQALGVELLSTGGTYKL' A
#
# COMPACT_ATOMS: atom_id res chain seq x y z
N MET A 1 10.98 -43.06 4.92
CA MET A 1 10.89 -41.66 4.44
C MET A 1 9.75 -40.96 5.18
N LYS A 2 9.99 -39.86 5.90
CA LYS A 2 8.94 -39.10 6.61
C LYS A 2 8.69 -37.80 5.85
N ASN A 3 7.50 -37.65 5.24
CA ASN A 3 7.11 -36.41 4.59
C ASN A 3 6.72 -35.40 5.68
N THR A 4 7.62 -34.48 5.99
CA THR A 4 7.33 -33.33 6.85
C THR A 4 6.70 -32.24 5.99
N ALA A 5 5.38 -32.29 5.81
CA ALA A 5 4.65 -31.18 5.20
C ALA A 5 4.64 -30.01 6.19
N SER A 6 5.50 -29.02 5.95
CA SER A 6 5.41 -27.70 6.57
C SER A 6 4.07 -27.04 6.20
N PRO A 7 3.41 -26.30 7.10
CA PRO A 7 2.24 -25.50 6.72
C PRO A 7 2.58 -24.63 5.50
N PRO A 8 1.67 -24.41 4.53
CA PRO A 8 1.91 -23.49 3.42
C PRO A 8 2.19 -22.10 4.05
N PRO A 9 3.35 -21.47 3.79
CA PRO A 9 3.65 -20.15 4.34
C PRO A 9 2.77 -19.12 3.62
N GLY A 10 1.56 -18.95 4.14
CA GLY A 10 0.45 -18.31 3.42
C GLY A 10 -0.08 -17.04 4.07
N ASN A 11 0.79 -16.26 4.72
CA ASN A 11 0.54 -14.84 4.98
C ASN A 11 1.86 -14.06 5.13
N SER A 12 2.84 -14.35 4.28
CA SER A 12 3.97 -13.45 4.04
C SER A 12 3.44 -12.21 3.30
N ARG A 13 2.91 -11.25 4.05
CA ARG A 13 2.43 -9.99 3.48
C ARG A 13 3.64 -9.25 2.90
N ALA A 14 3.81 -9.34 1.59
CA ALA A 14 4.90 -8.68 0.89
C ALA A 14 4.86 -7.18 1.21
N PRO A 15 6.03 -6.53 1.37
CA PRO A 15 6.07 -5.11 1.67
C PRO A 15 5.39 -4.32 0.54
N VAL A 16 4.53 -3.37 0.91
CA VAL A 16 3.87 -2.47 -0.03
C VAL A 16 4.90 -1.48 -0.56
N ARG A 17 5.06 -1.43 -1.89
CA ARG A 17 6.02 -0.53 -2.56
C ARG A 17 5.35 0.62 -3.30
N ARG A 18 4.08 0.45 -3.67
CA ARG A 18 3.32 1.44 -4.46
C ARG A 18 1.88 1.50 -3.96
N ALA A 19 1.26 2.68 -4.00
CA ALA A 19 -0.15 2.89 -3.68
C ALA A 19 -0.81 3.82 -4.69
N LEU A 20 -2.03 3.47 -5.13
CA LEU A 20 -2.89 4.32 -5.95
C LEU A 20 -3.93 4.99 -5.05
N LEU A 21 -3.99 6.31 -5.06
CA LEU A 21 -5.00 7.10 -4.36
C LEU A 21 -6.07 7.57 -5.34
N SER A 22 -7.31 7.17 -5.09
CA SER A 22 -8.48 7.60 -5.86
C SER A 22 -9.66 7.76 -4.92
N VAL A 23 -9.83 8.98 -4.42
CA VAL A 23 -10.88 9.33 -3.45
C VAL A 23 -11.64 10.56 -3.91
N SER A 24 -12.94 10.56 -3.65
CA SER A 24 -13.82 11.70 -3.92
C SER A 24 -13.73 12.75 -2.82
N ASP A 25 -13.78 12.31 -1.55
CA ASP A 25 -13.48 13.15 -0.40
C ASP A 25 -11.97 13.10 -0.11
N LYS A 26 -11.35 14.28 -0.03
CA LYS A 26 -9.90 14.45 0.13
C LYS A 26 -9.52 14.80 1.56
N SER A 27 -10.48 14.81 2.48
CA SER A 27 -10.23 15.06 3.90
C SER A 27 -9.17 14.11 4.44
N GLY A 28 -8.05 14.66 4.94
CA GLY A 28 -6.95 13.89 5.53
C GLY A 28 -6.04 13.13 4.54
N ILE A 29 -6.23 13.27 3.22
CA ILE A 29 -5.41 12.55 2.24
C ILE A 29 -3.94 12.97 2.27
N GLU A 30 -3.66 14.23 2.61
CA GLU A 30 -2.30 14.73 2.70
C GLU A 30 -1.52 14.01 3.80
N THR A 31 -2.10 13.87 4.99
CA THR A 31 -1.49 13.14 6.12
C THR A 31 -1.22 11.68 5.75
N LEU A 32 -2.18 11.03 5.09
CA LEU A 32 -2.03 9.65 4.61
C LEU A 32 -0.89 9.54 3.58
N ALA A 33 -0.88 10.41 2.59
CA ALA A 33 0.13 10.43 1.53
C ALA A 33 1.54 10.65 2.11
N ARG A 34 1.70 11.62 3.03
CA ARG A 34 2.96 11.87 3.73
C ARG A 34 3.43 10.65 4.52
N GLY A 35 2.52 9.99 5.24
CA GLY A 35 2.84 8.75 5.96
C GLY A 35 3.32 7.63 5.04
N LEU A 36 2.66 7.43 3.89
CA LEU A 36 3.05 6.43 2.90
C LEU A 36 4.41 6.76 2.25
N GLN A 37 4.66 8.02 1.91
CA GLN A 37 5.97 8.44 1.38
C GLN A 37 7.09 8.26 2.40
N ALA A 38 6.84 8.56 3.68
CA ALA A 38 7.81 8.34 4.75
C ALA A 38 8.19 6.84 4.92
N LEU A 39 7.28 5.94 4.54
CA LEU A 39 7.51 4.49 4.51
C LEU A 39 8.16 4.02 3.19
N GLY A 40 8.51 4.94 2.27
CA GLY A 40 9.13 4.62 0.99
C GLY A 40 8.15 4.09 -0.07
N VAL A 41 6.85 4.32 0.12
CA VAL A 41 5.82 3.90 -0.84
C VAL A 41 5.70 4.94 -1.96
N GLU A 42 5.82 4.50 -3.21
CA GLU A 42 5.58 5.32 -4.40
C GLU A 42 4.06 5.60 -4.53
N LEU A 43 3.68 6.86 -4.66
CA LEU A 43 2.28 7.26 -4.77
C LEU A 43 1.89 7.56 -6.21
N LEU A 44 0.81 6.91 -6.66
CA LEU A 44 0.10 7.22 -7.88
C LEU A 44 -1.25 7.84 -7.51
N SER A 45 -1.78 8.70 -8.37
CA SER A 45 -3.05 9.38 -8.15
C SER A 45 -3.82 9.48 -9.45
N THR A 46 -5.15 9.46 -9.37
CA THR A 46 -5.97 9.86 -10.52
C THR A 46 -6.00 11.39 -10.62
N GLY A 47 -6.18 11.93 -11.83
CA GLY A 47 -6.07 13.39 -12.06
C GLY A 47 -6.95 14.26 -11.15
N GLY A 48 -8.08 13.74 -10.65
CA GLY A 48 -8.94 14.43 -9.70
C GLY A 48 -8.40 14.49 -8.27
N THR A 49 -7.62 13.49 -7.85
CA THR A 49 -7.06 13.36 -6.49
C THR A 49 -5.72 14.11 -6.34
N TYR A 50 -4.97 14.35 -7.43
CA TYR A 50 -3.66 15.04 -7.40
C TYR A 50 -3.72 16.57 -7.22
N LYS A 51 -4.84 17.25 -7.49
CA LYS A 51 -4.96 18.73 -7.51
C LYS A 51 -5.04 19.40 -6.12
N LEU A 52 -4.29 18.95 -5.12
CA LEU A 52 -4.16 19.63 -3.83
C LEU A 52 -2.92 20.52 -3.78
#